data_AF-A0A429IJD9-F1
#
_entry.id   AF-A0A429IJD9-F1
#
_cell.length_a   1.000
_cell.length_b   1.000
_cell.length_c   1.000
_cell.angle_alpha   90.00
_cell.angle_beta   90.00
_cell.angle_gamma   90.00
#
_symmetry.space_group_name_H-M   'P 1'
#
loop_
_entity.id
_entity.type
_entity.pdbx_description
1 polymer ?
#
loop_
_entity_poly.entity_id
_entity_poly.type
_entity_poly.pdbx_seq_one_letter_code
_entity_poly.pdbx_strand_id
1 'polypeptide(L)'
;MILLLLSVLCALGAFVGVLSVIRDVESKVGPERTAYRLTSDVPAYQALDPGQFERVAIPERWLPATAVTDLARVRGKIAVTPLHKGSLLQNDMVVDRPALKPGQQEIAIMIDAATGVAGKINPGARVNIYATFEGKRAEDKPVSKVIVANAQVIDRGKLTPLENKDPGDTRSSSTRRATEAVPITFALSTADAQRVAYAESFATHVRLALVAPGTEAAIPPGERTYTLDGDK
;
A
#
# COMPACT_ATOMS: atom_id res chain seq x y z
N MET A 1 32.93 40.74 54.70
CA MET A 1 32.45 41.37 53.45
C MET A 1 33.25 40.94 52.21
N ILE A 2 34.59 40.89 52.26
CA ILE A 2 35.44 40.51 51.10
C ILE A 2 35.16 39.10 50.54
N LEU A 3 34.98 38.09 51.40
CA LEU A 3 34.65 36.72 50.95
C LEU A 3 33.27 36.63 50.26
N LEU A 4 32.34 37.50 50.65
CA LEU A 4 31.00 37.59 50.09
C LEU A 4 31.02 38.26 48.70
N LEU A 5 31.89 39.26 48.52
CA LEU A 5 32.14 39.89 47.21
C LEU A 5 32.83 38.92 46.24
N LEU A 6 33.81 38.15 46.72
CA LEU A 6 34.55 37.20 45.89
C LEU A 6 33.65 36.04 45.43
N SER A 7 32.77 35.53 46.30
CA SER A 7 31.83 34.48 45.92
C SER A 7 30.81 34.94 44.89
N VAL A 8 30.30 36.17 45.02
CA VAL A 8 29.40 36.79 44.03
C VAL A 8 30.10 36.95 42.68
N LEU A 9 31.36 37.38 42.67
CA LEU A 9 32.15 37.52 41.45
C LEU A 9 32.38 36.18 40.73
N CYS A 10 32.73 35.13 41.48
CA CYS A 10 32.88 33.78 40.93
C CYS A 10 31.54 33.23 40.40
N ALA A 11 30.43 33.48 41.08
CA ALA A 11 29.10 33.06 40.63
C ALA A 11 28.70 33.76 39.32
N LEU A 12 28.97 35.07 39.19
CA LEU A 12 28.77 35.82 37.94
C LEU A 12 29.66 35.29 36.81
N GLY A 13 30.94 35.02 37.10
CA GLY A 13 31.87 34.45 36.11
C GLY A 13 31.42 33.08 35.60
N ALA A 14 31.00 32.19 36.50
CA ALA A 14 30.46 30.88 36.13
C ALA A 14 29.15 31.01 35.32
N PHE A 15 28.25 31.91 35.73
CA PHE A 15 26.98 32.15 35.04
C PHE A 15 27.19 32.69 33.62
N VAL A 16 28.11 33.63 33.44
CA VAL A 16 28.50 34.15 32.12
C VAL A 16 29.16 33.06 31.27
N GLY A 17 30.01 32.22 31.87
CA GLY A 17 30.61 31.07 31.19
C GLY A 17 29.56 30.08 30.66
N VAL A 18 28.57 29.73 31.48
CA VAL A 18 27.47 28.82 31.09
C VAL A 18 26.62 29.45 29.97
N LEU A 19 26.26 30.74 30.07
CA LEU A 19 25.53 31.44 29.02
C LEU A 19 26.31 31.49 27.69
N SER A 20 27.63 31.60 27.76
CA SER A 20 28.49 31.57 26.58
C SER A 20 28.46 30.21 25.90
N VAL A 21 28.46 29.11 26.66
CA VAL A 21 28.36 27.75 26.10
C VAL A 21 26.98 27.51 25.49
N ILE A 22 25.89 27.95 26.14
CA ILE A 22 24.53 27.81 25.62
C ILE A 22 24.38 28.58 24.29
N ARG A 23 24.86 29.82 24.23
CA ARG A 23 24.85 30.63 23.00
C ARG A 23 25.74 30.04 21.90
N ASP A 24 26.87 29.45 22.27
CA ASP A 24 27.76 28.77 21.31
C ASP A 24 27.11 27.51 20.75
N VAL A 25 26.38 26.73 21.56
CA VAL A 25 25.62 25.56 21.10
C VAL A 25 24.44 25.97 20.20
N GLU A 26 23.70 27.01 20.58
CA GLU A 26 22.62 27.60 19.78
C GLU A 26 23.13 28.11 18.42
N SER A 27 24.28 28.80 18.41
CA SER A 27 24.88 29.33 17.17
C SER A 27 25.53 28.23 16.33
N LYS A 28 26.11 27.22 16.97
CA LYS A 28 26.58 26.02 16.29
C LYS A 28 25.42 25.27 15.69
N VAL A 29 24.20 25.37 16.23
CA VAL A 29 22.84 25.00 15.77
C VAL A 29 22.47 25.22 14.30
N GLY A 30 22.83 26.39 13.75
CA GLY A 30 22.22 26.87 12.51
C GLY A 30 20.69 27.10 12.65
N PRO A 31 20.02 27.63 11.61
CA PRO A 31 18.57 27.80 11.62
C PRO A 31 17.86 26.45 11.76
N GLU A 32 16.78 26.43 12.53
CA GLU A 32 15.90 25.26 12.63
C GLU A 32 14.84 25.29 11.54
N ARG A 33 14.48 24.10 11.06
CA ARG A 33 13.39 23.92 10.10
C ARG A 33 12.36 22.95 10.64
N THR A 34 11.11 23.22 10.27
CA THR A 34 9.99 22.34 10.61
C THR A 34 10.09 21.02 9.86
N ALA A 35 9.95 19.93 10.59
CA ALA A 35 9.79 18.59 10.06
C ALA A 35 8.69 17.84 10.81
N TYR A 36 8.32 16.66 10.33
CA TYR A 36 7.23 15.88 10.91
C TYR A 36 7.71 14.49 11.32
N ARG A 37 7.31 14.08 12.53
CA ARG A 37 7.63 12.76 13.09
C ARG A 37 6.36 11.97 13.31
N LEU A 38 6.42 10.65 13.12
CA LEU A 38 5.28 9.78 13.34
C LEU A 38 4.96 9.61 14.83
N THR A 39 3.70 9.75 15.21
CA THR A 39 3.20 9.54 16.59
C THR A 39 2.72 8.10 16.83
N SER A 40 2.45 7.36 15.75
CA SER A 40 2.03 5.95 15.73
C SER A 40 2.66 5.20 14.56
N ASP A 41 2.63 3.87 14.61
CA ASP A 41 2.98 3.03 13.46
C ASP A 41 1.93 3.17 12.34
N VAL A 42 2.38 3.12 11.09
CA VAL A 42 1.53 3.13 9.90
C VAL A 42 1.90 1.93 9.00
N PRO A 43 1.00 0.97 8.79
CA PRO A 43 1.19 -0.13 7.86
C PRO A 43 1.50 0.32 6.41
N ALA A 44 2.21 -0.53 5.67
CA ALA A 44 2.45 -0.31 4.24
C ALA A 44 1.14 -0.21 3.46
N TYR A 45 1.12 0.64 2.44
CA TYR A 45 0.00 0.93 1.55
C TYR A 45 -1.24 1.52 2.23
N GLN A 46 -1.12 1.97 3.48
CA GLN A 46 -2.21 2.62 4.20
C GLN A 46 -2.21 4.13 3.98
N ALA A 47 -3.41 4.71 4.01
CA ALA A 47 -3.64 6.14 4.06
C ALA A 47 -2.88 6.81 5.20
N LEU A 48 -2.27 7.96 4.92
CA LEU A 48 -1.69 8.82 5.95
C LEU A 48 -2.75 9.75 6.51
N ASP A 49 -2.90 9.77 7.83
CA ASP A 49 -3.77 10.70 8.53
C ASP A 49 -2.92 11.86 9.10
N PRO A 50 -3.26 13.14 8.84
CA PRO A 50 -2.59 14.29 9.45
C PRO A 50 -2.43 14.21 10.98
N GLY A 51 -3.34 13.53 11.69
CA GLY A 51 -3.26 13.34 13.15
C GLY A 51 -2.14 12.40 13.61
N GLN A 52 -1.51 11.66 12.71
CA GLN A 52 -0.41 10.72 12.99
C GLN A 52 0.96 11.40 13.00
N PHE A 53 1.01 12.72 12.86
CA PHE A 53 2.26 13.47 12.74
C PHE A 53 2.37 14.54 13.82
N GLU A 54 3.51 14.58 14.50
CA GLU A 54 3.89 15.68 15.36
C GLU A 54 4.90 16.58 14.65
N ARG A 55 4.74 17.89 14.85
CA ARG A 55 5.66 18.89 14.31
C ARG A 55 6.90 18.97 15.21
N VAL A 56 8.07 18.79 14.63
CA VAL A 56 9.36 18.91 15.32
C VAL A 56 10.24 19.96 14.65
N ALA A 57 11.00 20.70 15.44
CA ALA A 57 12.03 21.61 14.95
C ALA A 57 13.37 20.86 14.93
N ILE A 58 14.03 20.86 13.77
CA ILE A 58 15.32 20.19 13.59
C ILE A 58 16.28 21.18 12.92
N PRO A 59 17.52 21.33 13.43
CA PRO A 59 18.58 22.07 12.74
C PRO A 59 18.72 21.67 11.26
N GLU A 60 18.75 22.64 10.35
CA GLU A 60 18.74 22.38 8.90
C GLU A 60 19.83 21.40 8.45
N ARG A 61 21.03 21.50 9.01
CA ARG A 61 22.15 20.61 8.69
C ARG A 61 21.95 19.13 9.09
N TRP A 62 21.00 18.85 9.97
CA TRP A 62 20.66 17.49 10.41
C TRP A 62 19.36 17.00 9.77
N LEU A 63 18.66 17.88 9.07
CA LEU A 63 17.44 17.54 8.37
C LEU A 63 17.80 16.90 7.01
N PRO A 64 17.38 15.65 6.74
CA PRO A 64 17.54 15.07 5.41
C PRO A 64 16.85 15.93 4.35
N ALA A 65 17.44 16.04 3.15
CA ALA A 65 16.83 16.78 2.04
C ALA A 65 15.46 16.21 1.62
N THR A 66 15.23 14.93 1.88
CA THR A 66 13.98 14.20 1.65
C THR A 66 12.93 14.45 2.72
N ALA A 67 13.24 15.12 3.84
CA ALA A 67 12.30 15.33 4.92
C ALA A 67 11.07 16.13 4.47
N VAL A 68 9.90 15.71 4.92
CA VAL A 68 8.66 16.45 4.69
C VAL A 68 8.65 17.64 5.64
N THR A 69 8.59 18.85 5.06
CA THR A 69 8.49 20.11 5.81
C THR A 69 7.10 20.75 5.73
N ASP A 70 6.20 20.16 4.94
CA ASP A 70 4.83 20.62 4.74
C ASP A 70 3.90 19.41 4.59
N LEU A 71 2.99 19.22 5.55
CA LEU A 71 2.03 18.11 5.54
C LEU A 71 1.02 18.18 4.39
N ALA A 72 0.80 19.35 3.78
CA ALA A 72 -0.08 19.45 2.63
C ALA A 72 0.38 18.55 1.48
N ARG A 73 1.70 18.31 1.36
CA ARG A 73 2.29 17.44 0.33
C ARG A 73 2.04 15.96 0.52
N VAL A 74 1.68 15.52 1.72
CA VAL A 74 1.41 14.10 2.01
C VAL A 74 -0.08 13.79 2.08
N ARG A 75 -0.94 14.81 1.95
CA ARG A 75 -2.38 14.62 1.96
C ARG A 75 -2.82 13.78 0.77
N GLY A 76 -3.60 12.73 1.04
CA GLY A 76 -4.09 11.80 0.01
C GLY A 76 -3.07 10.77 -0.47
N LYS A 77 -1.85 10.78 0.08
CA LYS A 77 -0.83 9.77 -0.19
C LYS A 77 -0.98 8.54 0.71
N ILE A 78 -0.31 7.47 0.32
CA ILE A 78 -0.20 6.22 1.08
C ILE A 78 1.26 5.93 1.40
N ALA A 79 1.51 5.20 2.48
CA ALA A 79 2.85 4.72 2.81
C ALA A 79 3.32 3.64 1.83
N VAL A 80 4.58 3.67 1.40
CA VAL A 80 5.15 2.61 0.52
C VAL A 80 5.57 1.39 1.34
N THR A 81 6.11 1.63 2.53
CA THR A 81 6.59 0.61 3.48
C THR A 81 5.95 0.84 4.85
N PRO A 82 6.04 -0.12 5.79
CA PRO A 82 5.65 0.14 7.16
C PRO A 82 6.47 1.31 7.72
N LEU A 83 5.79 2.28 8.32
CA LEU A 83 6.40 3.42 9.00
C LEU A 83 6.26 3.23 10.49
N HIS A 84 7.32 3.51 11.23
CA HIS A 84 7.36 3.29 12.67
C HIS A 84 7.24 4.60 13.43
N LYS A 85 6.54 4.55 14.57
CA LYS A 85 6.47 5.63 15.54
C LYS A 85 7.87 6.17 15.86
N GLY A 86 7.99 7.48 15.92
CA GLY A 86 9.24 8.18 16.18
C GLY A 86 10.11 8.42 14.94
N SER A 87 9.78 7.81 13.79
CA SER A 87 10.51 8.03 12.54
C SER A 87 10.20 9.41 11.96
N LEU A 88 11.20 10.01 11.32
CA LEU A 88 11.02 11.24 10.55
C LEU A 88 10.31 10.92 9.22
N LEU A 89 9.26 11.67 8.91
CA LEU A 89 8.54 11.54 7.65
C LEU A 89 9.37 12.10 6.49
N GLN A 90 9.54 11.29 5.45
CA GLN A 90 10.30 11.64 4.25
C GLN A 90 9.46 11.43 2.99
N ASN A 91 9.75 12.19 1.93
CA ASN A 91 8.97 12.22 0.69
C ASN A 91 9.01 10.89 -0.08
N ASP A 92 10.09 10.13 0.05
CA ASP A 92 10.31 8.81 -0.57
C ASP A 92 9.54 7.68 0.13
N MET A 93 9.05 7.93 1.35
CA MET A 93 8.25 6.97 2.11
C MET A 93 6.77 6.94 1.68
N VAL A 94 6.35 7.86 0.80
CA VAL A 94 4.95 8.11 0.48
C VAL A 94 4.75 8.22 -1.03
N VAL A 95 3.63 7.69 -1.52
CA VAL A 95 3.26 7.74 -2.95
C VAL A 95 1.81 8.16 -3.11
N ASP A 96 1.47 8.65 -4.29
CA ASP A 96 0.07 8.93 -4.61
C ASP A 96 -0.76 7.67 -4.51
N ARG A 97 -1.93 7.78 -3.87
CA ARG A 97 -2.88 6.67 -3.86
C ARG A 97 -3.30 6.39 -5.30
N PRO A 98 -3.24 5.13 -5.76
CA PRO A 98 -3.89 4.75 -7.00
C PRO A 98 -5.37 5.19 -6.96
N ALA A 99 -5.82 5.86 -8.01
CA ALA A 99 -7.18 6.39 -8.08
C ALA A 99 -7.81 6.14 -9.45
N LEU A 100 -9.14 6.19 -9.50
CA LEU A 100 -9.89 6.13 -10.74
C LEU A 100 -9.58 7.32 -11.62
N LYS A 101 -9.40 7.05 -12.91
CA LYS A 101 -9.34 8.07 -13.98
C LYS A 101 -10.72 8.26 -14.61
N PRO A 102 -10.99 9.40 -15.27
CA PRO A 102 -12.20 9.58 -16.05
C PRO A 102 -12.42 8.40 -17.03
N GLY A 103 -13.64 7.86 -17.05
CA GLY A 103 -14.00 6.69 -17.87
C GLY A 103 -13.63 5.32 -17.24
N GLN A 104 -13.06 5.30 -16.03
CA GLN A 104 -12.87 4.08 -15.26
C GLN A 104 -13.97 3.88 -14.21
N GLN A 105 -14.16 2.62 -13.82
CA GLN A 105 -15.06 2.16 -12.77
C GLN A 105 -14.27 1.29 -11.79
N GLU A 106 -14.71 1.32 -10.54
CA GLU A 106 -14.17 0.46 -9.49
C GLU A 106 -14.97 -0.84 -9.43
N ILE A 107 -14.28 -1.98 -9.46
CA ILE A 107 -14.89 -3.29 -9.21
C ILE A 107 -14.01 -4.07 -8.24
N ALA A 108 -14.63 -4.64 -7.22
CA ALA A 108 -13.97 -5.52 -6.27
C ALA A 108 -14.44 -6.96 -6.52
N ILE A 109 -13.50 -7.90 -6.57
CA ILE A 109 -13.80 -9.33 -6.66
C ILE A 109 -13.03 -10.07 -5.58
N MET A 110 -13.63 -11.15 -5.07
CA MET A 110 -13.01 -12.02 -4.08
C MET A 110 -12.04 -12.97 -4.77
N ILE A 111 -10.78 -12.97 -4.35
CA ILE A 111 -9.75 -13.85 -4.90
C ILE A 111 -9.26 -14.80 -3.81
N ASP A 112 -9.19 -16.09 -4.15
CA ASP A 112 -8.64 -17.12 -3.28
C ASP A 112 -7.16 -16.84 -2.95
N ALA A 113 -6.88 -16.66 -1.66
CA ALA A 113 -5.55 -16.39 -1.13
C ALA A 113 -4.60 -17.58 -1.31
N ALA A 114 -5.12 -18.81 -1.42
CA ALA A 114 -4.33 -20.03 -1.59
C ALA A 114 -3.58 -20.08 -2.93
N THR A 115 -3.94 -19.23 -3.89
CA THR A 115 -3.30 -19.14 -5.20
C THR A 115 -1.93 -18.46 -5.18
N GLY A 116 -1.46 -17.98 -4.01
CA GLY A 116 -0.08 -17.53 -3.78
C GLY A 116 0.28 -16.15 -4.34
N VAL A 117 -0.59 -15.55 -5.15
CA VAL A 117 -0.40 -14.20 -5.73
C VAL A 117 -1.00 -13.08 -4.86
N ALA A 118 -2.06 -13.37 -4.11
CA ALA A 118 -2.79 -12.36 -3.34
C ALA A 118 -1.89 -11.60 -2.35
N GLY A 119 -0.93 -12.29 -1.72
CA GLY A 119 0.02 -11.67 -0.79
C GLY A 119 1.04 -10.72 -1.44
N LYS A 120 1.26 -10.80 -2.75
CA LYS A 120 2.22 -9.96 -3.50
C LYS A 120 1.56 -8.80 -4.23
N ILE A 121 0.23 -8.80 -4.34
CA ILE A 121 -0.54 -7.79 -5.05
C ILE A 121 -0.82 -6.62 -4.11
N ASN A 122 -0.13 -5.50 -4.28
CA ASN A 122 -0.35 -4.26 -3.53
C ASN A 122 -1.09 -3.21 -4.38
N PRO A 123 -1.73 -2.21 -3.76
CA PRO A 123 -2.23 -1.03 -4.47
C PRO A 123 -1.17 -0.44 -5.40
N GLY A 124 -1.55 -0.18 -6.65
CA GLY A 124 -0.67 0.32 -7.70
C GLY A 124 -0.05 -0.77 -8.57
N ALA A 125 -0.12 -2.04 -8.15
CA ALA A 125 0.28 -3.17 -9.00
C ALA A 125 -0.61 -3.31 -10.23
N ARG A 126 -0.08 -3.94 -11.28
CA ARG A 126 -0.84 -4.34 -12.45
C ARG A 126 -0.94 -5.86 -12.50
N VAL A 127 -2.12 -6.35 -12.88
CA VAL A 127 -2.36 -7.79 -13.02
C VAL A 127 -3.04 -8.12 -14.34
N ASN A 128 -2.81 -9.33 -14.85
CA ASN A 128 -3.65 -9.93 -15.86
C ASN A 128 -4.71 -10.80 -15.19
N ILE A 129 -5.95 -10.69 -15.64
CA ILE A 129 -7.09 -11.44 -15.13
C ILE A 129 -7.39 -12.57 -16.10
N TYR A 130 -7.17 -13.80 -15.62
CA TYR A 130 -7.49 -15.03 -16.35
C TYR A 130 -8.79 -15.60 -15.80
N ALA A 131 -9.65 -16.07 -16.70
CA ALA A 131 -10.85 -16.79 -16.34
C ALA A 131 -10.92 -18.10 -17.12
N THR A 132 -11.17 -19.19 -16.39
CA THR A 132 -11.41 -20.51 -16.96
C THR A 132 -12.89 -20.79 -16.97
N PHE A 133 -13.42 -21.13 -18.14
CA PHE A 133 -14.81 -21.54 -18.32
C PHE A 133 -14.85 -23.02 -18.65
N GLU A 134 -15.80 -23.73 -18.06
CA GLU A 134 -16.10 -25.11 -18.45
C GLU A 134 -16.73 -25.16 -19.85
N GLY A 135 -16.57 -26.32 -20.49
CA GLY A 135 -17.30 -26.63 -21.72
C GLY A 135 -18.81 -26.65 -21.46
N LYS A 136 -19.61 -26.20 -22.44
CA LYS A 136 -21.08 -26.16 -22.29
C LYS A 136 -21.69 -27.57 -22.35
N ARG A 137 -20.98 -28.51 -22.96
CA ARG A 137 -21.35 -29.93 -23.05
C ARG A 137 -20.21 -30.78 -22.48
N ALA A 138 -20.49 -32.04 -22.16
CA ALA A 138 -19.50 -32.95 -21.60
C ALA A 138 -18.31 -33.18 -22.55
N GLU A 139 -18.55 -33.10 -23.86
CA GLU A 139 -17.54 -33.18 -24.91
C GLU A 139 -16.73 -31.88 -25.11
N ASP A 140 -17.25 -30.73 -24.67
CA ASP A 140 -16.60 -29.44 -24.83
C ASP A 140 -15.43 -29.31 -23.84
N LYS A 141 -14.28 -28.84 -24.34
CA LYS A 141 -13.10 -28.64 -23.50
C LYS A 141 -13.20 -27.33 -22.70
N PRO A 142 -12.71 -27.31 -21.45
CA PRO A 142 -12.52 -26.05 -20.74
C PRO A 142 -11.59 -25.11 -21.51
N VAL A 143 -11.89 -23.81 -21.44
CA VAL A 143 -11.08 -22.76 -22.10
C VAL A 143 -10.64 -21.73 -21.07
N SER A 144 -9.35 -21.42 -21.07
CA SER A 144 -8.80 -20.32 -20.27
C SER A 144 -8.64 -19.08 -21.16
N LYS A 145 -9.07 -17.92 -20.67
CA LYS A 145 -9.00 -16.66 -21.40
C LYS A 145 -8.43 -15.54 -20.56
N VAL A 146 -7.64 -14.67 -21.19
CA VAL A 146 -7.27 -13.36 -20.64
C VAL A 146 -8.43 -12.41 -20.84
N ILE A 147 -9.14 -12.16 -19.75
CA ILE A 147 -10.33 -11.31 -19.72
C ILE A 147 -9.94 -9.83 -19.73
N VAL A 148 -8.98 -9.47 -18.88
CA VAL A 148 -8.40 -8.13 -18.81
C VAL A 148 -6.90 -8.26 -18.70
N ALA A 149 -6.17 -7.47 -19.49
CA ALA A 149 -4.73 -7.33 -19.40
C ALA A 149 -4.38 -6.04 -18.66
N ASN A 150 -3.31 -6.04 -17.86
CA ASN A 150 -2.78 -4.86 -17.18
C ASN A 150 -3.79 -4.09 -16.30
N ALA A 151 -4.75 -4.80 -15.69
CA ALA A 151 -5.70 -4.24 -14.73
C ALA A 151 -4.96 -3.60 -13.55
N GLN A 152 -5.23 -2.33 -13.29
CA GLN A 152 -4.60 -1.61 -12.18
C GLN A 152 -5.34 -1.91 -10.89
N VAL A 153 -4.60 -2.34 -9.86
CA VAL A 153 -5.12 -2.55 -8.51
C VAL A 153 -5.16 -1.22 -7.78
N ILE A 154 -6.33 -0.90 -7.24
CA ILE A 154 -6.58 0.34 -6.49
C ILE A 154 -6.53 0.09 -4.99
N ASP A 155 -7.08 -1.03 -4.55
CA ASP A 155 -7.11 -1.39 -3.14
C ASP A 155 -7.05 -2.91 -2.94
N ARG A 156 -6.62 -3.31 -1.75
CA ARG A 156 -6.65 -4.68 -1.25
C ARG A 156 -7.23 -4.66 0.15
N GLY A 157 -8.41 -5.24 0.33
CA GLY A 157 -9.01 -5.38 1.65
C GLY A 157 -8.38 -6.50 2.48
N LYS A 158 -8.95 -6.76 3.65
CA LYS A 158 -8.45 -7.78 4.59
C LYS A 158 -8.92 -9.18 4.20
N LEU A 159 -8.13 -10.20 4.54
CA LEU A 159 -8.52 -11.61 4.43
C LEU A 159 -9.85 -11.81 5.14
N THR A 160 -10.83 -12.32 4.41
CA THR A 160 -12.15 -12.68 4.94
C THR A 160 -12.34 -14.17 4.69
N PRO A 161 -12.69 -14.99 5.70
CA PRO A 161 -13.03 -16.39 5.47
C PRO A 161 -14.23 -16.50 4.53
N LEU A 162 -14.13 -17.29 3.45
CA LEU A 162 -15.31 -17.66 2.68
C LEU A 162 -16.09 -18.74 3.45
N GLU A 163 -17.31 -18.42 3.87
CA GLU A 163 -18.27 -19.42 4.33
C GLU A 163 -18.99 -20.00 3.12
N ASN A 164 -18.61 -21.22 2.72
CA ASN A 164 -19.40 -22.01 1.78
C ASN A 164 -20.70 -22.44 2.49
N LYS A 165 -21.75 -21.63 2.33
CA LYS A 165 -23.07 -21.91 2.90
C LYS A 165 -23.85 -22.83 1.95
N ASP A 166 -23.63 -24.13 2.07
CA ASP A 166 -24.60 -25.12 1.58
C ASP A 166 -25.81 -25.09 2.53
N PRO A 167 -27.03 -24.72 2.07
CA PRO A 167 -28.22 -24.71 2.91
C PRO A 167 -28.72 -26.15 3.06
N GLY A 168 -28.12 -26.91 3.99
CA GLY A 168 -28.60 -28.27 4.27
C GLY A 168 -27.78 -29.15 5.20
N ASP A 169 -26.53 -28.80 5.54
CA ASP A 169 -25.67 -29.70 6.32
C ASP A 169 -25.30 -29.14 7.70
N THR A 170 -26.11 -29.48 8.70
CA THR A 170 -25.85 -29.18 10.12
C THR A 170 -24.97 -30.23 10.82
N ARG A 171 -24.15 -31.02 10.10
CA ARG A 171 -23.24 -31.99 10.73
C ARG A 171 -21.90 -32.11 10.01
N SER A 172 -20.98 -31.16 10.24
CA SER A 172 -19.58 -31.52 10.52
C SER A 172 -18.74 -30.27 10.83
N SER A 173 -18.35 -30.13 12.09
CA SER A 173 -17.30 -29.25 12.57
C SER A 173 -15.99 -30.04 12.70
N SER A 174 -15.36 -30.39 11.58
CA SER A 174 -13.92 -30.67 11.50
C SER A 174 -13.48 -30.85 10.03
N THR A 175 -12.49 -30.08 9.61
CA THR A 175 -11.71 -30.27 8.36
C THR A 175 -12.40 -29.90 7.03
N ARG A 176 -13.03 -28.73 6.93
CA ARG A 176 -13.13 -28.02 5.64
C ARG A 176 -12.14 -26.87 5.67
N ARG A 177 -11.15 -26.85 4.76
CA ARG A 177 -10.26 -25.69 4.61
C ARG A 177 -11.15 -24.48 4.36
N ALA A 178 -11.22 -23.56 5.31
CA ALA A 178 -11.77 -22.24 5.03
C ALA A 178 -10.89 -21.66 3.91
N THR A 179 -11.45 -21.54 2.71
CA THR A 179 -10.75 -20.85 1.62
C THR A 179 -10.76 -19.38 2.01
N GLU A 180 -9.63 -18.87 2.47
CA GLU A 180 -9.51 -17.45 2.76
C GLU A 180 -9.54 -16.69 1.43
N ALA A 181 -10.42 -15.68 1.32
CA ALA A 181 -10.46 -14.82 0.15
C ALA A 181 -10.10 -13.39 0.52
N VAL A 182 -9.44 -12.72 -0.41
CA VAL A 182 -9.07 -11.32 -0.31
C VAL A 182 -9.87 -10.53 -1.34
N PRO A 183 -10.64 -9.51 -0.94
CA PRO A 183 -11.23 -8.59 -1.89
C PRO A 183 -10.12 -7.75 -2.54
N ILE A 184 -9.99 -7.85 -3.85
CA ILE A 184 -9.08 -7.04 -4.66
C ILE A 184 -9.91 -6.09 -5.51
N THR A 185 -9.58 -4.80 -5.40
CA THR A 185 -10.30 -3.72 -6.07
C THR A 185 -9.49 -3.22 -7.26
N PHE A 186 -10.14 -3.10 -8.41
CA PHE A 186 -9.52 -2.69 -9.67
C PHE A 186 -10.12 -1.41 -10.23
N ALA A 187 -9.29 -0.63 -10.93
CA ALA A 187 -9.73 0.44 -11.83
C ALA A 187 -9.79 -0.09 -13.26
N LEU A 188 -10.99 -0.21 -13.81
CA LEU A 188 -11.24 -0.81 -15.12
C LEU A 188 -12.03 0.12 -16.03
N SER A 189 -11.86 -0.01 -17.34
CA SER A 189 -12.80 0.59 -18.30
C SER A 189 -14.20 -0.04 -18.16
N THR A 190 -15.26 0.62 -18.65
CA THR A 190 -16.61 0.02 -18.61
C THR A 190 -16.67 -1.35 -19.30
N ALA A 191 -15.98 -1.51 -20.44
CA ALA A 191 -15.92 -2.79 -21.14
C ALA A 191 -15.20 -3.87 -20.32
N ASP A 192 -14.09 -3.52 -19.68
CA ASP A 192 -13.33 -4.46 -18.85
C ASP A 192 -14.06 -4.81 -17.55
N ALA A 193 -14.77 -3.85 -16.95
CA ALA A 193 -15.61 -4.08 -15.79
C ALA A 193 -16.72 -5.09 -16.09
N GLN A 194 -17.40 -4.97 -17.24
CA GLN A 194 -18.40 -5.95 -17.70
C GLN A 194 -17.78 -7.33 -17.90
N ARG A 195 -16.59 -7.41 -18.49
CA ARG A 195 -15.88 -8.66 -18.70
C ARG A 195 -15.49 -9.34 -17.38
N VAL A 196 -15.04 -8.57 -16.40
CA VAL A 196 -14.71 -9.09 -15.06
C VAL A 196 -15.97 -9.53 -14.33
N ALA A 197 -17.04 -8.76 -14.35
CA ALA A 197 -18.32 -9.16 -13.75
C ALA A 197 -18.86 -10.46 -14.37
N TYR A 198 -18.80 -10.58 -15.69
CA TYR A 198 -19.17 -11.82 -16.38
C TYR A 198 -18.29 -13.00 -15.95
N ALA A 199 -16.97 -12.82 -15.90
CA ALA A 199 -16.06 -13.87 -15.46
C ALA A 199 -16.29 -14.25 -13.98
N GLU A 200 -16.54 -13.29 -13.11
CA GLU A 200 -16.83 -13.55 -11.69
C GLU A 200 -18.10 -14.37 -11.49
N SER A 201 -19.13 -14.13 -12.30
CA SER A 201 -20.41 -14.86 -12.22
C SER A 201 -20.40 -16.24 -12.90
N PHE A 202 -19.59 -16.44 -13.95
CA PHE A 202 -19.71 -17.62 -14.82
C PHE A 202 -18.42 -18.43 -15.01
N ALA A 203 -17.26 -17.92 -14.62
CA ALA A 203 -16.03 -18.70 -14.68
C ALA A 203 -15.97 -19.64 -13.48
N THR A 204 -15.43 -20.85 -13.70
CA THR A 204 -15.19 -21.77 -12.59
C THR A 204 -14.00 -21.34 -11.75
N HIS A 205 -13.03 -20.68 -12.39
CA HIS A 205 -11.88 -20.10 -11.71
C HIS A 205 -11.50 -18.75 -12.31
N VAL A 206 -11.27 -17.77 -11.43
CA VAL A 206 -10.60 -16.51 -11.75
C VAL A 206 -9.22 -16.52 -11.11
N ARG A 207 -8.18 -16.22 -11.90
CA ARG A 207 -6.79 -16.16 -11.46
C ARG A 207 -6.20 -14.80 -11.80
N LEU A 208 -5.42 -14.25 -10.88
CA LEU A 208 -4.64 -13.05 -11.12
C LEU A 208 -3.19 -13.42 -11.40
N ALA A 209 -2.59 -12.86 -12.44
CA ALA A 209 -1.14 -12.93 -12.64
C ALA A 209 -0.53 -11.54 -12.46
N LEU A 210 0.40 -11.41 -11.51
CA LEU A 210 1.12 -10.16 -11.27
C LEU A 210 2.01 -9.84 -12.47
N VAL A 211 1.86 -8.64 -13.03
CA VAL A 211 2.69 -8.15 -14.14
C VAL A 211 3.95 -7.50 -13.55
N ALA A 212 5.10 -7.83 -14.13
CA ALA A 212 6.37 -7.24 -13.71
C ALA A 212 6.36 -5.71 -13.90
N PRO A 213 6.88 -4.92 -12.94
CA PRO A 213 7.01 -3.48 -13.09
C PRO A 213 7.78 -3.10 -14.37
N GLY A 214 7.28 -2.12 -15.11
CA GLY A 214 7.88 -1.69 -16.39
C GLY A 214 7.45 -2.49 -17.62
N THR A 215 6.71 -3.60 -17.45
CA THR A 215 6.14 -4.36 -18.56
C THR A 215 4.71 -3.86 -18.84
N GLU A 216 4.55 -3.08 -19.91
CA GLU A 216 3.22 -2.69 -20.43
C GLU A 216 2.86 -3.42 -21.73
N ALA A 217 3.61 -4.47 -22.09
CA ALA A 217 3.39 -5.20 -23.33
C ALA A 217 1.95 -5.75 -23.40
N ALA A 218 1.27 -5.45 -24.51
CA ALA A 218 -0.04 -6.00 -24.79
C ALA A 218 0.08 -7.50 -25.10
N ILE A 219 -0.77 -8.32 -24.48
CA ILE A 219 -0.85 -9.75 -24.80
C ILE A 219 -1.39 -9.89 -26.24
N PRO A 220 -0.65 -10.52 -27.16
CA PRO A 220 -1.08 -10.74 -28.53
C PRO A 220 -2.44 -11.45 -28.58
N PRO A 221 -3.34 -11.14 -29.54
CA PRO A 221 -4.66 -11.77 -29.61
C PRO A 221 -4.65 -13.30 -29.60
N GLY A 222 -3.64 -13.92 -30.25
CA GLY A 222 -3.45 -15.37 -30.27
C GLY A 222 -3.09 -16.00 -28.93
N GLU A 223 -2.59 -15.22 -27.97
CA GLU A 223 -2.18 -15.67 -26.64
C GLU A 223 -3.25 -15.39 -25.57
N ARG A 224 -4.39 -14.81 -25.97
CA ARG A 224 -5.48 -14.48 -25.03
C ARG A 224 -6.42 -15.64 -24.74
N THR A 225 -6.29 -16.75 -25.48
CA THR A 225 -7.13 -17.93 -25.33
C THR A 225 -6.23 -19.16 -25.32
N TYR A 226 -6.45 -20.05 -24.35
CA TYR A 226 -5.73 -21.30 -24.22
C TYR A 226 -6.69 -22.47 -24.08
N THR A 227 -6.42 -23.53 -24.83
CA THR A 227 -7.01 -24.87 -24.70
C THR A 227 -5.89 -25.90 -24.76
N LEU A 228 -6.01 -27.00 -24.02
CA LEU A 228 -4.96 -28.02 -23.93
C LEU A 228 -4.58 -28.62 -25.30
N ASP A 229 -5.53 -28.72 -26.22
CA ASP A 229 -5.28 -29.27 -27.56
C ASP A 229 -4.51 -28.32 -28.49
N GLY A 230 -4.36 -27.05 -28.12
CA GLY A 230 -3.58 -26.06 -28.88
C GLY A 230 -2.06 -26.26 -28.77
N ASP A 231 -1.59 -27.10 -27.84
CA ASP A 231 -0.16 -27.37 -27.61
C ASP A 231 0.38 -28.57 -28.43
N LYS A 232 -0.46 -29.17 -29.29
CA LYS A 232 -0.10 -30.35 -30.09
C LYS A 232 0.42 -30.02 -31.48
#